data_AF-A0A024FL97-F1
#
_entry.id   AF-A0A024FL97-F1
#
_cell.length_a   1.000
_cell.length_b   1.000
_cell.length_c   1.000
_cell.angle_alpha   90.00
_cell.angle_beta   90.00
_cell.angle_gamma   90.00
#
_symmetry.space_group_name_H-M   'P 1'
#
loop_
_entity.id
_entity.type
_entity.pdbx_description
1 polymer ?
#
loop_
_entity_poly.entity_id
_entity_poly.type
_entity_poly.pdbx_seq_one_letter_code
_entity_poly.pdbx_strand_id
1 'polypeptide(L)'
;MKSFLVTLLFLCSFSIFSQETSDKAQIEITLNNYIDGFYKGDTLKLKAALKPRLYKFGYWKNKDTGKYEYYDQLTYKNALKMAQNTKEKGRIRTETKMRSVKVLEISNHIASAKVTGYWGLDYMLLSKDDGKWMIEQVIWEGPFEEDFKKEEKTTTFYLIRHAEKDRSDKTNRNPHLTEAGLKRANNWANVLKEVKFDMVYSTDYNRTKETAAPTAKANNVEVSFYDPRKMNSKEFMETTKGKTILVVGHSNTTPMFTNGLLGEKKYDMIDDNNNANLYIVTVTKDSKTSTVLKVD
;
A
#
# COMPACT_ATOMS: atom_id res chain seq x y z
N MET A 1 -40.69 -51.38 -42.41
CA MET A 1 -40.48 -49.93 -42.19
C MET A 1 -39.16 -49.76 -41.45
N LYS A 2 -38.21 -49.01 -42.04
CA LYS A 2 -36.84 -48.83 -41.54
C LYS A 2 -36.84 -47.81 -40.39
N SER A 3 -36.19 -48.12 -39.27
CA SER A 3 -35.90 -47.14 -38.22
C SER A 3 -34.42 -46.78 -38.29
N PHE A 4 -34.11 -45.51 -38.47
CA PHE A 4 -32.75 -44.96 -38.49
C PHE A 4 -32.48 -44.32 -37.12
N LEU A 5 -31.48 -44.84 -36.42
CA LEU A 5 -30.98 -44.28 -35.16
C LEU A 5 -29.91 -43.23 -35.51
N VAL A 6 -30.18 -41.95 -35.23
CA VAL A 6 -29.18 -40.88 -35.30
C VAL A 6 -28.82 -40.48 -33.89
N THR A 7 -27.65 -40.90 -33.41
CA THR A 7 -27.07 -40.45 -32.15
C THR A 7 -26.09 -39.33 -32.46
N LEU A 8 -26.46 -38.10 -32.08
CA LEU A 8 -25.63 -36.90 -32.24
C LEU A 8 -24.64 -36.82 -31.06
N LEU A 9 -23.36 -37.13 -31.31
CA LEU A 9 -22.29 -36.92 -30.33
C LEU A 9 -21.93 -35.42 -30.28
N PHE A 10 -22.29 -34.75 -29.19
CA PHE A 10 -21.77 -33.41 -28.86
C PHE A 10 -20.35 -33.53 -28.28
N LEU A 11 -19.35 -33.14 -29.06
CA LEU A 11 -17.98 -32.93 -28.59
C LEU A 11 -17.92 -31.57 -27.86
N CYS A 12 -18.07 -31.58 -26.54
CA CYS A 12 -17.76 -30.41 -25.70
C CYS A 12 -16.24 -30.22 -25.65
N SER A 13 -15.74 -29.19 -26.33
CA SER A 13 -14.36 -28.72 -26.22
C SER A 13 -14.20 -27.98 -24.89
N PHE A 14 -13.64 -28.64 -23.88
CA PHE A 14 -13.19 -27.95 -22.68
C PHE A 14 -11.97 -27.10 -23.02
N SER A 15 -12.16 -25.79 -23.15
CA SER A 15 -11.06 -24.84 -23.13
C SER A 15 -10.53 -24.78 -21.71
N ILE A 16 -9.40 -25.45 -21.45
CA ILE A 16 -8.66 -25.30 -20.20
C ILE A 16 -8.01 -23.91 -20.26
N PHE A 17 -8.69 -22.90 -19.71
CA PHE A 17 -8.05 -21.64 -19.39
C PHE A 17 -7.09 -21.91 -18.22
N SER A 18 -5.81 -22.10 -18.54
CA SER A 18 -4.74 -21.98 -17.56
C SER A 18 -4.80 -20.55 -17.00
N GLN A 19 -5.10 -20.39 -15.72
CA GLN A 19 -4.96 -19.09 -15.07
C GLN A 19 -3.47 -18.75 -15.03
N GLU A 20 -2.99 -17.94 -15.96
CA GLU A 20 -1.69 -17.30 -15.82
C GLU A 20 -1.76 -16.40 -14.58
N THR A 21 -1.10 -16.84 -13.52
CA THR A 21 -0.87 -16.01 -12.34
C THR A 21 0.02 -14.84 -12.75
N SER A 22 -0.30 -13.62 -12.29
CA SER A 22 0.50 -12.45 -12.62
C SER A 22 1.96 -12.65 -12.19
N ASP A 23 2.91 -12.03 -12.89
CA ASP A 23 4.34 -12.13 -12.55
C ASP A 23 4.61 -11.80 -11.09
N LYS A 24 3.92 -10.78 -10.56
CA LYS A 24 3.98 -10.43 -9.14
C LYS A 24 3.58 -11.60 -8.24
N ALA A 25 2.46 -12.27 -8.53
CA ALA A 25 2.00 -13.40 -7.73
C ALA A 25 2.98 -14.59 -7.80
N GLN A 26 3.56 -14.87 -8.97
CA GLN A 26 4.57 -15.92 -9.13
C GLN A 26 5.84 -15.61 -8.34
N ILE A 27 6.31 -14.36 -8.39
CA ILE A 27 7.45 -13.91 -7.60
C ILE A 27 7.14 -14.07 -6.10
N GLU A 28 5.98 -13.63 -5.63
CA GLU A 28 5.58 -13.78 -4.22
C GLU A 28 5.55 -15.25 -3.78
N ILE A 29 5.10 -16.17 -4.63
CA ILE A 29 5.18 -17.62 -4.39
C ILE A 29 6.65 -18.07 -4.28
N THR A 30 7.52 -17.65 -5.20
CA THR A 30 8.95 -17.96 -5.18
C THR A 30 9.63 -17.46 -3.90
N LEU A 31 9.35 -16.22 -3.47
CA LEU A 31 9.89 -15.65 -2.22
C LEU A 31 9.38 -16.40 -0.98
N ASN A 32 8.12 -16.81 -0.96
CA ASN A 32 7.57 -17.61 0.15
C ASN A 32 8.16 -19.03 0.20
N ASN A 33 8.40 -19.65 -0.97
CA ASN A 33 9.10 -20.93 -1.05
C ASN A 33 10.53 -20.83 -0.52
N TYR A 34 11.22 -19.74 -0.85
CA TYR A 34 12.55 -19.47 -0.31
C TYR A 34 12.56 -19.42 1.23
N ILE A 35 11.63 -18.67 1.85
CA ILE A 35 11.50 -18.61 3.31
C ILE A 35 11.17 -19.97 3.90
N ASP A 36 10.14 -20.63 3.37
CA ASP A 36 9.70 -21.94 3.87
C ASP A 36 10.79 -23.00 3.73
N GLY A 37 11.59 -22.94 2.68
CA GLY A 37 12.72 -23.84 2.46
C GLY A 37 13.72 -23.78 3.60
N PHE A 38 14.07 -22.58 4.08
CA PHE A 38 14.92 -22.43 5.25
C PHE A 38 14.20 -22.66 6.58
N TYR A 39 12.95 -22.23 6.72
CA TYR A 39 12.20 -22.37 7.98
C TYR A 39 11.84 -23.80 8.30
N LYS A 40 11.49 -24.59 7.29
CA LYS A 40 10.98 -25.97 7.44
C LYS A 40 12.01 -27.01 7.01
N GLY A 41 13.17 -26.57 6.53
CA GLY A 41 14.16 -27.44 5.93
C GLY A 41 13.65 -28.14 4.66
N ASP A 42 12.79 -27.48 3.90
CA ASP A 42 12.15 -28.02 2.70
C ASP A 42 13.01 -27.76 1.45
N THR A 43 13.78 -28.77 1.06
CA THR A 43 14.66 -28.68 -0.11
C THR A 43 13.90 -28.62 -1.43
N LEU A 44 12.65 -29.10 -1.50
CA LEU A 44 11.83 -28.98 -2.73
C LEU A 44 11.42 -27.54 -2.95
N LYS A 45 11.06 -26.82 -1.87
CA LYS A 45 10.77 -25.38 -1.95
C LYS A 45 12.00 -24.55 -2.31
N LEU A 46 13.17 -24.88 -1.75
CA LEU A 46 14.41 -24.23 -2.19
C LEU A 46 14.73 -24.51 -3.67
N LYS A 47 14.54 -25.73 -4.15
CA LYS A 47 14.70 -26.08 -5.58
C LYS A 47 13.70 -25.33 -6.48
N ALA A 48 12.49 -25.09 -5.99
CA ALA A 48 11.49 -24.31 -6.71
C ALA A 48 11.84 -22.82 -6.76
N ALA A 49 12.53 -22.30 -5.73
CA ALA A 49 12.80 -20.87 -5.58
C ALA A 49 14.18 -20.42 -6.06
N LEU A 50 15.22 -21.26 -5.96
CA LEU A 50 16.62 -20.89 -6.19
C LEU A 50 17.14 -21.45 -7.51
N LYS A 51 17.81 -20.62 -8.31
CA LYS A 51 18.59 -21.14 -9.43
C LYS A 51 19.82 -21.92 -8.94
N PRO A 52 20.27 -22.95 -9.68
CA PRO A 52 21.53 -23.65 -9.38
C PRO A 52 22.76 -22.73 -9.33
N ARG A 53 22.73 -21.62 -10.09
CA ARG A 53 23.79 -20.59 -10.13
C ARG A 53 23.69 -19.51 -9.04
N LEU A 54 23.00 -19.79 -7.93
CA LEU A 54 22.81 -18.84 -6.83
C LEU A 54 24.12 -18.21 -6.34
N TYR A 55 24.12 -16.89 -6.25
CA TYR A 55 25.14 -16.10 -5.56
C TYR A 55 24.53 -15.40 -4.34
N LYS A 56 24.73 -15.98 -3.15
CA LYS A 56 24.25 -15.38 -1.89
C LYS A 56 25.43 -15.07 -0.96
N PHE A 57 25.52 -13.84 -0.47
CA PHE A 57 26.54 -13.38 0.48
C PHE A 57 25.93 -12.32 1.40
N GLY A 58 26.59 -11.94 2.48
CA GLY A 58 25.99 -10.94 3.36
C GLY A 58 26.82 -10.57 4.55
N TYR A 59 26.15 -9.96 5.53
CA TYR A 59 26.78 -9.43 6.73
C TYR A 59 26.02 -9.89 7.97
N TRP A 60 26.75 -10.35 8.96
CA TRP A 60 26.20 -10.69 10.26
C TRP A 60 26.72 -9.70 11.30
N LYS A 61 25.83 -9.19 12.13
CA LYS A 61 26.17 -8.30 13.23
C LYS A 61 26.65 -9.11 14.41
N ASN A 62 27.91 -8.93 14.76
CA ASN A 62 28.51 -9.55 15.92
C ASN A 62 27.91 -8.97 17.20
N LYS A 63 27.43 -9.85 18.08
CA LYS A 63 26.76 -9.45 19.33
C LYS A 63 27.72 -8.86 20.34
N ASP A 64 28.98 -9.27 20.32
CA ASP A 64 29.99 -8.84 21.28
C ASP A 64 30.61 -7.51 20.86
N THR A 65 30.85 -7.33 19.56
CA THR A 65 31.51 -6.12 19.03
C THR A 65 30.55 -5.07 18.50
N GLY A 66 29.30 -5.46 18.21
CA GLY A 66 28.29 -4.62 17.54
C GLY A 66 28.58 -4.36 16.05
N LYS A 67 29.68 -4.88 15.50
CA LYS A 67 30.12 -4.64 14.12
C LYS A 67 29.50 -5.66 13.16
N TYR A 68 29.30 -5.22 11.92
CA TYR A 68 28.94 -6.11 10.83
C TYR A 68 30.17 -6.77 10.24
N GLU A 69 30.13 -8.09 10.14
CA GLU A 69 31.19 -8.93 9.60
C GLU A 69 30.71 -9.64 8.34
N TYR A 70 31.57 -9.69 7.32
CA TYR A 70 31.26 -10.34 6.05
C TYR A 70 31.12 -11.85 6.23
N TYR A 71 30.02 -12.40 5.72
CA TYR A 71 29.78 -13.83 5.59
C TYR A 71 29.92 -14.23 4.13
N ASP A 72 30.85 -15.14 3.88
CA ASP A 72 31.21 -15.61 2.54
C ASP A 72 30.07 -16.38 1.83
N GLN A 73 30.29 -16.75 0.59
CA GLN A 73 29.25 -17.22 -0.33
C GLN A 73 28.50 -18.47 0.17
N LEU A 74 27.17 -18.35 0.27
CA LEU A 74 26.24 -19.46 0.37
C LEU A 74 25.84 -19.93 -1.04
N THR A 75 26.49 -20.98 -1.52
CA THR A 75 26.15 -21.63 -2.80
C THR A 75 24.80 -22.34 -2.74
N TYR A 76 24.20 -22.64 -3.90
CA TYR A 76 22.99 -23.44 -4.02
C TYR A 76 23.07 -24.78 -3.26
N LYS A 77 24.16 -25.54 -3.42
CA LYS A 77 24.38 -26.82 -2.73
C LYS A 77 24.43 -26.63 -1.22
N ASN A 78 25.10 -25.58 -0.75
CA ASN A 78 25.19 -25.28 0.68
C ASN A 78 23.85 -24.82 1.26
N ALA A 79 23.04 -24.08 0.50
CA ALA A 79 21.68 -23.72 0.90
C ALA A 79 20.79 -24.96 1.08
N LEU A 80 20.82 -25.91 0.14
CA LEU A 80 20.09 -27.17 0.27
C LEU A 80 20.56 -27.99 1.48
N LYS A 81 21.88 -28.08 1.69
CA LYS A 81 22.47 -28.77 2.86
C LYS A 81 22.04 -28.09 4.17
N MET A 82 21.99 -26.77 4.22
CA MET A 82 21.53 -26.01 5.39
C MET A 82 20.06 -26.29 5.71
N ALA A 83 19.18 -26.31 4.69
CA ALA A 83 17.79 -26.68 4.87
C ALA A 83 17.63 -28.12 5.38
N GLN A 84 18.35 -29.07 4.77
CA GLN A 84 18.36 -30.46 5.22
C GLN A 84 18.80 -30.59 6.69
N ASN A 85 19.92 -29.95 7.07
CA ASN A 85 20.39 -29.92 8.46
C ASN A 85 19.36 -29.31 9.41
N THR A 86 18.58 -28.32 8.96
CA THR A 86 17.51 -27.69 9.77
C THR A 86 16.42 -28.70 10.08
N LYS A 87 16.01 -29.50 9.08
CA LYS A 87 15.02 -30.55 9.23
C LYS A 87 15.52 -31.69 10.13
N GLU A 88 16.74 -32.17 9.90
CA GLU A 88 17.36 -33.26 10.68
C GLU A 88 17.54 -32.90 12.15
N LYS A 89 17.85 -31.63 12.44
CA LYS A 89 18.00 -31.13 13.83
C LYS A 89 16.68 -30.68 14.47
N GLY A 90 15.54 -30.85 13.80
CA GLY A 90 14.24 -30.41 14.31
C GLY A 90 14.11 -28.91 14.54
N ARG A 91 14.94 -28.08 13.89
CA ARG A 91 14.98 -26.61 14.06
C ARG A 91 13.95 -25.90 13.19
N ILE A 92 12.76 -26.49 13.07
CA ILE A 92 11.67 -25.96 12.23
C ILE A 92 11.10 -24.69 12.86
N ARG A 93 10.72 -23.72 12.03
CA ARG A 93 10.12 -22.46 12.45
C ARG A 93 8.74 -22.26 11.84
N THR A 94 7.80 -21.82 12.68
CA THR A 94 6.43 -21.42 12.31
C THR A 94 6.18 -19.92 12.54
N GLU A 95 7.18 -19.19 13.04
CA GLU A 95 7.07 -17.75 13.34
C GLU A 95 6.66 -16.93 12.12
N THR A 96 5.68 -16.06 12.30
CA THR A 96 5.14 -15.17 11.26
C THR A 96 5.45 -13.70 11.54
N LYS A 97 5.77 -13.33 12.80
CA LYS A 97 6.10 -11.97 13.22
C LYS A 97 7.28 -11.39 12.46
N MET A 98 8.28 -12.18 12.06
CA MET A 98 9.43 -11.68 11.28
C MET A 98 9.28 -11.88 9.78
N ARG A 99 8.28 -12.66 9.33
CA ARG A 99 8.09 -13.03 7.93
C ARG A 99 7.48 -11.86 7.15
N SER A 100 8.12 -11.48 6.05
CA SER A 100 7.56 -10.55 5.05
C SER A 100 8.21 -10.80 3.69
N VAL A 101 7.44 -10.60 2.61
CA VAL A 101 7.93 -10.56 1.23
C VAL A 101 7.45 -9.26 0.59
N LYS A 102 8.32 -8.60 -0.18
CA LYS A 102 7.95 -7.40 -0.95
C LYS A 102 8.60 -7.47 -2.32
N VAL A 103 7.79 -7.48 -3.37
CA VAL A 103 8.29 -7.25 -4.74
C VAL A 103 8.54 -5.76 -4.91
N LEU A 104 9.73 -5.39 -5.37
CA LEU A 104 10.14 -3.99 -5.50
C LEU A 104 9.94 -3.51 -6.93
N GLU A 105 10.45 -4.26 -7.90
CA GLU A 105 10.35 -3.92 -9.32
C GLU A 105 10.27 -5.21 -10.16
N ILE A 106 9.51 -5.14 -11.25
CA ILE A 106 9.36 -6.21 -12.23
C ILE A 106 9.58 -5.62 -13.61
N SER A 107 10.48 -6.22 -14.38
CA SER A 107 10.65 -6.00 -15.80
C SER A 107 10.29 -7.28 -16.57
N ASN A 108 10.52 -7.30 -17.88
CA ASN A 108 10.10 -8.42 -18.74
C ASN A 108 10.74 -9.77 -18.33
N HIS A 109 12.00 -9.75 -17.89
CA HIS A 109 12.78 -10.97 -17.62
C HIS A 109 13.48 -10.97 -16.25
N ILE A 110 13.47 -9.84 -15.54
CA ILE A 110 14.15 -9.66 -14.25
C ILE A 110 13.23 -8.99 -13.24
N ALA A 111 13.49 -9.23 -11.96
CA ALA A 111 12.79 -8.58 -10.87
C ALA A 111 13.71 -8.37 -9.67
N SER A 112 13.38 -7.40 -8.83
CA SER A 112 14.01 -7.18 -7.54
C SER A 112 12.99 -7.35 -6.41
N ALA A 113 13.44 -7.91 -5.29
CA ALA A 113 12.58 -8.19 -4.16
C ALA A 113 13.32 -8.06 -2.83
N LYS A 114 12.52 -7.96 -1.77
CA LYS A 114 12.96 -7.94 -0.38
C LYS A 114 12.28 -9.06 0.39
N VAL A 115 13.04 -9.83 1.16
CA VAL A 115 12.54 -10.83 2.09
C VAL A 115 13.00 -10.49 3.49
N THR A 116 12.10 -10.58 4.46
CA THR A 116 12.44 -10.51 5.88
C THR A 116 12.10 -11.84 6.53
N GLY A 117 13.07 -12.40 7.24
CA GLY A 117 12.96 -13.67 7.95
C GLY A 117 13.66 -13.59 9.31
N TYR A 118 13.64 -14.69 10.08
CA TYR A 118 14.25 -14.72 11.42
C TYR A 118 15.77 -14.42 11.39
N TRP A 119 16.41 -14.69 10.26
CA TRP A 119 17.84 -14.44 10.06
C TRP A 119 18.13 -12.96 9.82
N GLY A 120 17.15 -12.16 9.38
CA GLY A 120 17.34 -10.77 8.99
C GLY A 120 16.64 -10.40 7.68
N LEU A 121 17.33 -9.58 6.90
CA LEU A 121 16.85 -8.98 5.66
C LEU A 121 17.64 -9.52 4.47
N ASP A 122 16.94 -9.87 3.39
CA ASP A 122 17.51 -10.27 2.11
C ASP A 122 17.01 -9.31 1.02
N TYR A 123 17.92 -8.71 0.27
CA TYR A 123 17.63 -8.11 -1.03
C TYR A 123 18.01 -9.10 -2.13
N MET A 124 17.11 -9.31 -3.07
CA MET A 124 17.17 -10.43 -4.00
C MET A 124 16.94 -9.96 -5.44
N LEU A 125 17.69 -10.55 -6.37
CA LEU A 125 17.45 -10.43 -7.80
C LEU A 125 16.94 -11.77 -8.34
N LEU A 126 15.89 -11.69 -9.15
CA LEU A 126 15.23 -12.83 -9.79
C LEU A 126 15.31 -12.70 -11.31
N SER A 127 15.29 -13.83 -12.01
CA SER A 127 15.05 -13.88 -13.45
C SER A 127 13.97 -14.90 -13.81
N LYS A 128 13.38 -14.74 -15.00
CA LYS A 128 12.28 -15.56 -15.51
C LYS A 128 12.73 -16.44 -16.68
N ASP A 129 12.96 -17.73 -16.45
CA ASP A 129 13.31 -18.67 -17.53
C ASP A 129 12.09 -19.56 -17.80
N ASP A 130 11.69 -19.73 -19.06
CA ASP A 130 10.55 -20.57 -19.47
C ASP A 130 9.26 -20.30 -18.68
N GLY A 131 8.96 -19.02 -18.44
CA GLY A 131 7.78 -18.60 -17.69
C GLY A 131 7.95 -18.63 -16.17
N LYS A 132 9.06 -19.15 -15.62
CA LYS A 132 9.25 -19.40 -14.19
C LYS A 132 10.23 -18.42 -13.54
N TRP A 133 9.76 -17.72 -12.52
CA TRP A 133 10.56 -16.83 -11.68
C TRP A 133 11.40 -17.57 -10.64
N MET A 134 12.71 -17.32 -10.61
CA MET A 134 13.63 -17.91 -9.65
C MET A 134 14.68 -16.88 -9.18
N ILE A 135 15.12 -17.02 -7.92
CA ILE A 135 16.14 -16.18 -7.29
C ILE A 135 17.53 -16.59 -7.77
N GLU A 136 18.32 -15.60 -8.16
CA GLU A 136 19.68 -15.78 -8.67
C GLU A 136 20.74 -15.13 -7.77
N GLN A 137 20.46 -13.95 -7.22
CA GLN A 137 21.40 -13.25 -6.34
C GLN A 137 20.72 -12.78 -5.07
N VAL A 138 21.45 -12.85 -3.95
CA VAL A 138 20.98 -12.40 -2.65
C VAL A 138 22.11 -11.72 -1.88
N ILE A 139 21.88 -10.48 -1.47
CA ILE A 139 22.67 -9.85 -0.42
C ILE A 139 21.83 -9.82 0.85
N TRP A 140 22.39 -10.26 1.97
CA TRP A 140 21.66 -10.33 3.24
C TRP A 140 22.37 -9.61 4.38
N GLU A 141 21.57 -9.17 5.35
CA GLU A 141 22.02 -8.59 6.61
C GLU A 141 21.24 -9.21 7.77
N GLY A 142 21.92 -9.55 8.87
CA GLY A 142 21.28 -10.09 10.08
C GLY A 142 22.01 -9.72 11.37
N PRO A 143 21.41 -9.97 12.55
CA PRO A 143 20.10 -10.60 12.77
C PRO A 143 18.93 -9.69 12.41
N PHE A 144 17.70 -10.22 12.49
CA PHE A 144 16.49 -9.41 12.32
C PHE A 144 16.43 -8.24 13.32
N GLU A 145 16.23 -7.02 12.80
CA GLU A 145 15.90 -5.82 13.55
C GLU A 145 14.46 -5.39 13.23
N GLU A 146 13.69 -4.96 14.24
CA GLU A 146 12.27 -4.60 14.05
C GLU A 146 12.07 -3.45 13.05
N ASP A 147 13.05 -2.56 12.91
CA ASP A 147 13.03 -1.48 11.94
C ASP A 147 12.95 -1.96 10.48
N PHE A 148 13.37 -3.21 10.17
CA PHE A 148 13.21 -3.81 8.84
C PHE A 148 11.74 -3.99 8.44
N LYS A 149 10.83 -4.04 9.43
CA LYS A 149 9.40 -4.25 9.25
C LYS A 149 8.56 -2.98 9.17
N LYS A 150 9.15 -1.78 9.27
CA LYS A 150 8.38 -0.55 9.03
C LYS A 150 7.82 -0.58 7.61
N GLU A 151 6.56 -0.98 7.49
CA GLU A 151 5.79 -0.81 6.27
C GLU A 151 5.81 0.67 5.92
N GLU A 152 6.02 0.95 4.64
CA GLU A 152 5.84 2.27 4.05
C GLU A 152 4.36 2.63 4.14
N LYS A 153 3.92 3.03 5.34
CA LYS A 153 2.55 3.46 5.60
C LYS A 153 2.33 4.72 4.79
N THR A 154 1.52 4.57 3.74
CA THR A 154 1.09 5.69 2.92
C THR A 154 -0.11 6.32 3.59
N THR A 155 -0.02 7.61 3.91
CA THR A 155 -1.17 8.41 4.34
C THR A 155 -1.67 9.21 3.14
N THR A 156 -2.97 9.18 2.87
CA THR A 156 -3.56 9.97 1.79
C THR A 156 -4.61 10.93 2.34
N PHE A 157 -4.42 12.23 2.08
CA PHE A 157 -5.35 13.27 2.47
C PHE A 157 -6.11 13.77 1.25
N TYR A 158 -7.42 13.73 1.32
CA TYR A 158 -8.34 14.38 0.40
C TYR A 158 -8.81 15.67 1.08
N LEU A 159 -8.56 16.81 0.47
CA LEU A 159 -8.98 18.09 1.04
C LEU A 159 -9.92 18.80 0.07
N ILE A 160 -11.05 19.22 0.61
CA ILE A 160 -12.05 20.00 -0.12
C ILE A 160 -12.42 21.23 0.70
N ARG A 161 -12.93 22.25 0.03
CA ARG A 161 -13.65 23.33 0.68
C ARG A 161 -15.12 22.90 0.89
N HIS A 162 -15.80 23.45 1.89
CA HIS A 162 -17.28 23.33 1.95
C HIS A 162 -17.93 23.70 0.62
N ALA A 163 -19.12 23.16 0.37
CA ALA A 163 -19.98 23.49 -0.76
C ALA A 163 -20.62 24.88 -0.63
N GLU A 164 -21.44 25.26 -1.61
CA GLU A 164 -22.10 26.55 -1.72
C GLU A 164 -22.96 26.86 -0.49
N LYS A 165 -22.62 27.92 0.23
CA LYS A 165 -23.31 28.38 1.44
C LYS A 165 -24.36 29.44 1.12
N ASP A 166 -25.37 29.57 1.97
CA ASP A 166 -26.29 30.70 1.91
C ASP A 166 -25.54 32.02 2.21
N ARG A 167 -25.87 33.03 1.41
CA ARG A 167 -25.31 34.39 1.46
C ARG A 167 -26.40 35.47 1.49
N SER A 168 -27.67 35.07 1.57
CA SER A 168 -28.84 35.98 1.59
C SER A 168 -28.77 36.94 2.79
N ASP A 169 -28.42 36.43 3.97
CA ASP A 169 -28.17 37.21 5.17
C ASP A 169 -26.66 37.34 5.45
N LYS A 170 -26.14 38.57 5.34
CA LYS A 170 -24.73 38.90 5.59
C LYS A 170 -24.36 38.90 7.08
N THR A 171 -25.35 38.96 7.98
CA THR A 171 -25.11 38.95 9.43
C THR A 171 -24.95 37.54 9.97
N ASN A 172 -25.47 36.53 9.26
CA ASN A 172 -25.32 35.13 9.60
C ASN A 172 -23.86 34.66 9.45
N ARG A 173 -23.19 34.43 10.58
CA ARG A 173 -21.80 33.95 10.65
C ARG A 173 -21.66 32.44 10.45
N ASN A 174 -22.75 31.69 10.56
CA ASN A 174 -22.76 30.24 10.41
C ASN A 174 -23.89 29.77 9.46
N PRO A 175 -23.88 30.23 8.20
CA PRO A 175 -24.93 29.87 7.25
C PRO A 175 -24.87 28.38 6.90
N HIS A 176 -26.05 27.84 6.62
CA HIS A 176 -26.24 26.51 6.05
C HIS A 176 -25.88 26.50 4.55
N LEU A 177 -25.80 25.31 3.96
CA LEU A 177 -25.67 25.16 2.52
C LEU A 177 -26.94 25.60 1.78
N THR A 178 -26.77 26.09 0.54
CA THR A 178 -27.88 26.26 -0.38
C THR A 178 -28.31 24.90 -0.95
N GLU A 179 -29.42 24.84 -1.69
CA GLU A 179 -29.80 23.61 -2.41
C GLU A 179 -28.71 23.13 -3.37
N ALA A 180 -28.03 24.06 -4.06
CA ALA A 180 -26.87 23.74 -4.90
C ALA A 180 -25.71 23.16 -4.07
N GLY A 181 -25.46 23.72 -2.89
CA GLY A 181 -24.45 23.22 -1.96
C GLY A 181 -24.75 21.81 -1.46
N LEU A 182 -26.01 21.52 -1.13
CA LEU A 182 -26.44 20.18 -0.74
C LEU A 182 -26.29 19.17 -1.89
N LYS A 183 -26.59 19.57 -3.13
CA LYS A 183 -26.35 18.74 -4.33
C LYS A 183 -24.86 18.44 -4.49
N ARG A 184 -23.99 19.45 -4.36
CA ARG A 184 -22.53 19.27 -4.41
C ARG A 184 -22.01 18.37 -3.28
N ALA A 185 -22.51 18.55 -2.06
CA ALA A 185 -22.13 17.70 -0.92
C ALA A 185 -22.42 16.21 -1.18
N ASN A 186 -23.57 15.91 -1.79
CA ASN A 186 -23.90 14.55 -2.22
C ASN A 186 -23.04 14.11 -3.41
N ASN A 187 -22.71 15.01 -4.34
CA ASN A 187 -21.82 14.69 -5.46
C ASN A 187 -20.41 14.29 -4.97
N TRP A 188 -19.88 14.92 -3.92
CA TRP A 188 -18.61 14.51 -3.33
C TRP A 188 -18.62 13.06 -2.86
N ALA A 189 -19.71 12.60 -2.23
CA ALA A 189 -19.85 11.21 -1.82
C ALA A 189 -19.86 10.25 -3.04
N ASN A 190 -20.45 10.67 -4.16
CA ASN A 190 -20.45 9.89 -5.39
C ASN A 190 -19.08 9.85 -6.07
N VAL A 191 -18.40 11.00 -6.17
CA VAL A 191 -17.06 11.13 -6.77
C VAL A 191 -16.03 10.32 -6.00
N LEU A 192 -16.16 10.29 -4.67
CA LEU A 192 -15.23 9.61 -3.77
C LEU A 192 -15.73 8.21 -3.34
N LYS A 193 -16.72 7.63 -4.03
CA LYS A 193 -17.37 6.37 -3.62
C LYS A 193 -16.41 5.16 -3.54
N GLU A 194 -15.36 5.15 -4.37
CA GLU A 194 -14.36 4.09 -4.40
C GLU A 194 -13.23 4.32 -3.37
N VAL A 195 -13.21 5.48 -2.72
CA VAL A 195 -12.24 5.82 -1.67
C VAL A 195 -12.81 5.40 -0.33
N LYS A 196 -12.12 4.48 0.34
CA LYS A 196 -12.44 4.09 1.73
C LYS A 196 -11.75 5.04 2.69
N PHE A 197 -12.52 5.92 3.32
CA PHE A 197 -12.01 6.85 4.32
C PHE A 197 -11.98 6.20 5.71
N ASP A 198 -10.83 6.25 6.37
CA ASP A 198 -10.70 5.87 7.77
C ASP A 198 -11.21 6.99 8.70
N MET A 199 -11.15 8.24 8.24
CA MET A 199 -11.47 9.43 9.03
C MET A 199 -12.02 10.55 8.14
N VAL A 200 -13.02 11.29 8.64
CA VAL A 200 -13.54 12.51 8.02
C VAL A 200 -13.46 13.65 9.03
N TYR A 201 -12.79 14.73 8.64
CA TYR A 201 -12.62 15.94 9.44
C TYR A 201 -13.36 17.12 8.83
N SER A 202 -13.93 17.95 9.69
CA SER A 202 -14.62 19.18 9.31
C SER A 202 -14.39 20.26 10.36
N THR A 203 -14.43 21.54 9.98
CA THR A 203 -14.60 22.59 11.00
C THR A 203 -16.02 22.57 11.55
N ASP A 204 -16.25 23.18 12.71
CA ASP A 204 -17.59 23.21 13.35
C ASP A 204 -18.50 24.32 12.79
N TYR A 205 -18.54 24.49 11.46
CA TYR A 205 -19.51 25.35 10.78
C TYR A 205 -20.56 24.51 10.06
N ASN A 206 -21.81 24.95 10.01
CA ASN A 206 -22.92 24.22 9.38
C ASN A 206 -22.58 23.83 7.94
N ARG A 207 -22.11 24.78 7.13
CA ARG A 207 -21.66 24.52 5.76
C ARG A 207 -20.60 23.42 5.62
N THR A 208 -19.61 23.33 6.52
CA THR A 208 -18.57 22.30 6.43
C THR A 208 -19.08 20.96 6.95
N LYS A 209 -19.93 20.96 7.99
CA LYS A 209 -20.58 19.74 8.52
C LYS A 209 -21.48 19.10 7.47
N GLU A 210 -22.32 19.90 6.83
CA GLU A 210 -23.25 19.45 5.79
C GLU A 210 -22.53 18.98 4.53
N THR A 211 -21.37 19.57 4.21
CA THR A 211 -20.54 19.09 3.09
C THR A 211 -19.89 17.73 3.39
N ALA A 212 -19.42 17.53 4.63
CA ALA A 212 -18.74 16.31 5.04
C ALA A 212 -19.70 15.11 5.23
N ALA A 213 -20.91 15.39 5.70
CA ALA A 213 -21.85 14.36 6.19
C ALA A 213 -22.19 13.27 5.15
N PRO A 214 -22.47 13.57 3.87
CA PRO A 214 -22.77 12.52 2.89
C PRO A 214 -21.62 11.53 2.70
N THR A 215 -20.38 12.03 2.60
CA THR A 215 -19.20 11.17 2.41
C THR A 215 -18.88 10.35 3.66
N ALA A 216 -19.02 10.96 4.84
CA ALA A 216 -18.84 10.29 6.13
C ALA A 216 -19.87 9.15 6.31
N LYS A 217 -21.15 9.42 6.01
CA LYS A 217 -22.22 8.42 6.04
C LYS A 217 -21.96 7.27 5.06
N ALA A 218 -21.53 7.57 3.83
CA ALA A 218 -21.22 6.55 2.83
C ALA A 218 -20.06 5.62 3.25
N ASN A 219 -19.14 6.12 4.07
CA ASN A 219 -18.00 5.37 4.59
C ASN A 219 -18.25 4.77 5.99
N ASN A 220 -19.42 4.99 6.58
CA ASN A 220 -19.75 4.58 7.95
C ASN A 220 -18.73 5.08 8.99
N VAL A 221 -18.33 6.35 8.88
CA VAL A 221 -17.42 7.03 9.81
C VAL A 221 -18.06 8.31 10.35
N GLU A 222 -17.70 8.69 11.57
CA GLU A 222 -18.15 9.94 12.18
C GLU A 222 -17.33 11.14 11.67
N VAL A 223 -17.97 12.30 11.64
CA VAL A 223 -17.27 13.56 11.36
C VAL A 223 -16.59 14.06 12.62
N SER A 224 -15.26 14.08 12.61
CA SER A 224 -14.45 14.68 13.67
C SER A 224 -14.27 16.18 13.44
N PHE A 225 -14.33 16.96 14.51
CA PHE A 225 -14.17 18.42 14.40
C PHE A 225 -12.74 18.87 14.68
N TYR A 226 -12.28 19.86 13.91
CA TYR A 226 -11.00 20.53 14.15
C TYR A 226 -11.14 22.05 14.14
N ASP A 227 -10.25 22.72 14.88
CA ASP A 227 -10.11 24.17 14.85
C ASP A 227 -9.06 24.55 13.79
N PRO A 228 -9.44 25.23 12.69
CA PRO A 228 -8.50 25.58 11.62
C PRO A 228 -7.40 26.55 12.08
N ARG A 229 -7.56 27.25 13.22
CA ARG A 229 -6.56 28.17 13.76
C ARG A 229 -5.50 27.47 14.60
N LYS A 230 -5.83 26.28 15.13
CA LYS A 230 -4.95 25.48 15.99
C LYS A 230 -4.38 24.25 15.28
N MET A 231 -4.75 24.03 14.02
CA MET A 231 -4.38 22.82 13.30
C MET A 231 -2.89 22.81 12.95
N ASN A 232 -2.14 21.95 13.63
CA ASN A 232 -0.72 21.71 13.36
C ASN A 232 -0.59 20.54 12.36
N SER A 233 -0.07 20.81 11.15
CA SER A 233 0.05 19.77 10.12
C SER A 233 0.99 18.63 10.51
N LYS A 234 2.04 18.90 11.29
CA LYS A 234 2.98 17.87 11.76
C LYS A 234 2.32 16.90 12.73
N GLU A 235 1.64 17.43 13.75
CA GLU A 235 0.88 16.62 14.71
C GLU A 235 -0.25 15.84 14.04
N PHE A 236 -0.95 16.49 13.10
CA PHE A 236 -2.00 15.84 12.32
C PHE A 236 -1.45 14.67 11.49
N MET A 237 -0.29 14.83 10.83
CA MET A 237 0.34 13.74 10.08
C MET A 237 0.76 12.56 10.97
N GLU A 238 1.26 12.81 12.18
CA GLU A 238 1.65 11.74 13.10
C GLU A 238 0.44 10.93 13.60
N THR A 239 -0.65 11.62 13.96
CA THR A 239 -1.88 10.98 14.46
C THR A 239 -2.69 10.26 13.38
N THR A 240 -2.45 10.57 12.10
CA THR A 240 -3.17 9.99 10.95
C THR A 240 -2.33 9.02 10.12
N LYS A 241 -1.16 8.61 10.62
CA LYS A 241 -0.20 7.79 9.87
C LYS A 241 -0.78 6.48 9.32
N GLY A 242 -0.68 6.29 8.00
CA GLY A 242 -1.15 5.11 7.29
C GLY A 242 -2.66 5.07 7.05
N LYS A 243 -3.36 6.21 7.18
CA LYS A 243 -4.80 6.31 6.99
C LYS A 243 -5.16 7.08 5.72
N THR A 244 -6.41 6.94 5.29
CA THR A 244 -7.04 7.74 4.25
C THR A 244 -8.04 8.70 4.87
N ILE A 245 -7.84 10.00 4.68
CA ILE A 245 -8.53 11.06 5.44
C ILE A 245 -9.19 12.04 4.49
N LEU A 246 -10.45 12.40 4.74
CA LEU A 246 -11.10 13.56 4.15
C LEU A 246 -11.03 14.74 5.10
N VAL A 247 -10.63 15.93 4.62
CA VAL A 247 -10.62 17.18 5.39
C VAL A 247 -11.45 18.22 4.66
N VAL A 248 -12.54 18.69 5.30
CA VAL A 248 -13.41 19.74 4.79
C VAL A 248 -13.07 21.05 5.49
N GLY A 249 -12.70 22.06 4.70
CA GLY A 249 -12.24 23.36 5.19
C GLY A 249 -12.82 24.56 4.45
N HIS A 250 -12.01 25.62 4.32
CA HIS A 250 -12.39 26.92 3.76
C HIS A 250 -11.47 27.31 2.61
N SER A 251 -11.84 28.35 1.86
CA SER A 251 -11.08 28.87 0.71
C SER A 251 -9.64 29.28 1.06
N ASN A 252 -9.42 29.77 2.28
CA ASN A 252 -8.10 30.15 2.77
C ASN A 252 -7.39 29.02 3.52
N THR A 253 -8.12 28.19 4.26
CA THR A 253 -7.51 27.15 5.12
C THR A 253 -7.21 25.85 4.38
N THR A 254 -7.99 25.48 3.38
CA THR A 254 -7.77 24.24 2.62
C THR A 254 -6.43 24.27 1.88
N PRO A 255 -6.10 25.28 1.03
CA PRO A 255 -4.79 25.34 0.37
C PRO A 255 -3.63 25.51 1.36
N MET A 256 -3.83 26.30 2.42
CA MET A 256 -2.83 26.48 3.49
C MET A 256 -2.50 25.14 4.17
N PHE A 257 -3.53 24.35 4.48
CA PHE A 257 -3.33 23.06 5.12
C PHE A 257 -2.67 22.05 4.17
N THR A 258 -3.06 22.04 2.89
CA THR A 258 -2.37 21.26 1.85
C THR A 258 -0.88 21.59 1.79
N ASN A 259 -0.50 22.87 1.77
CA ASN A 259 0.90 23.30 1.83
C ASN A 259 1.59 22.86 3.12
N GLY A 260 0.90 22.97 4.26
CA GLY A 260 1.41 22.52 5.56
C GLY A 260 1.69 21.01 5.61
N LEU A 261 0.89 20.19 4.92
CA LEU A 261 1.13 18.75 4.78
C LEU A 261 2.36 18.48 3.90
N LEU A 262 2.50 19.21 2.79
CA LEU A 262 3.64 19.09 1.87
C LEU A 262 4.94 19.59 2.48
N GLY A 263 4.89 20.61 3.35
CA GLY A 263 6.07 21.29 3.87
C GLY A 263 6.63 22.36 2.93
N GLU A 264 5.87 22.76 1.90
CA GLU A 264 6.24 23.79 0.93
C GLU A 264 5.03 24.65 0.56
N LYS A 265 5.28 25.89 0.13
CA LYS A 265 4.22 26.80 -0.36
C LYS A 265 3.97 26.54 -1.85
N LYS A 266 3.12 25.54 -2.15
CA LYS A 266 2.79 25.13 -3.53
C LYS A 266 1.49 25.75 -4.06
N TYR A 267 0.47 25.89 -3.21
CA TYR A 267 -0.86 26.38 -3.61
C TYR A 267 -1.19 27.73 -2.96
N ASP A 268 -1.67 28.67 -3.76
CA ASP A 268 -2.21 29.93 -3.26
C ASP A 268 -3.64 29.75 -2.73
N MET A 269 -4.13 30.77 -2.01
CA MET A 269 -5.52 30.82 -1.57
C MET A 269 -6.46 30.81 -2.79
N ILE A 270 -7.58 30.12 -2.66
CA ILE A 270 -8.60 30.07 -3.71
C ILE A 270 -9.68 31.12 -3.48
N ASP A 271 -10.38 31.49 -4.56
CA ASP A 271 -11.52 32.38 -4.49
C ASP A 271 -12.62 31.84 -3.54
N ASP A 272 -13.30 32.74 -2.84
CA ASP A 272 -14.42 32.41 -1.95
C ASP A 272 -15.66 31.87 -2.69
N ASN A 273 -15.66 31.79 -4.02
CA ASN A 273 -16.71 31.12 -4.80
C ASN A 273 -16.23 29.82 -5.46
N ASN A 274 -14.97 29.42 -5.26
CA ASN A 274 -14.49 28.11 -5.71
C ASN A 274 -14.86 27.02 -4.70
N ASN A 275 -15.78 26.12 -5.07
CA ASN A 275 -16.20 24.97 -4.26
C ASN A 275 -15.87 23.61 -4.91
N ALA A 276 -15.14 23.61 -6.03
CA ALA A 276 -14.95 22.46 -6.92
C ALA A 276 -13.56 21.80 -6.81
N ASN A 277 -12.61 22.43 -6.10
CA ASN A 277 -11.26 21.88 -5.99
C ASN A 277 -11.20 20.68 -5.04
N LEU A 278 -10.58 19.59 -5.52
CA LEU A 278 -10.16 18.44 -4.72
C LEU A 278 -8.63 18.38 -4.70
N TYR A 279 -8.05 18.57 -3.52
CA TYR A 279 -6.62 18.37 -3.30
C TYR A 279 -6.39 16.94 -2.81
N ILE A 280 -5.48 16.22 -3.45
CA ILE A 280 -5.06 14.89 -3.00
C ILE A 280 -3.59 14.99 -2.64
N VAL A 281 -3.26 14.74 -1.37
CA VAL A 281 -1.88 14.71 -0.86
C VAL A 281 -1.53 13.30 -0.43
N THR A 282 -0.44 12.77 -0.96
CA THR A 282 0.08 11.46 -0.58
C THR A 282 1.39 11.64 0.17
N VAL A 283 1.45 11.10 1.38
CA VAL A 283 2.62 11.15 2.26
C VAL A 283 3.12 9.74 2.51
N THR A 284 4.38 9.50 2.14
CA THR A 284 5.14 8.29 2.47
C THR A 284 6.31 8.67 3.38
N LYS A 285 7.16 7.71 3.76
CA LYS A 285 8.39 8.03 4.49
C LYS A 285 9.34 8.90 3.66
N ASP A 286 9.40 8.64 2.35
CA ASP A 286 10.44 9.15 1.47
C ASP A 286 9.95 10.34 0.62
N SER A 287 8.63 10.49 0.44
CA SER A 287 8.07 11.50 -0.45
C SER A 287 6.75 12.07 0.03
N LYS A 288 6.50 13.31 -0.39
CA LYS A 288 5.22 14.00 -0.27
C LYS A 288 4.85 14.54 -1.64
N THR A 289 3.71 14.12 -2.15
CA THR A 289 3.23 14.54 -3.48
C THR A 289 1.81 15.08 -3.37
N SER A 290 1.42 15.89 -4.35
CA SER A 290 0.05 16.39 -4.42
C SER A 290 -0.40 16.65 -5.84
N THR A 291 -1.71 16.45 -6.05
CA THR A 291 -2.45 16.77 -7.26
C THR A 291 -3.71 17.56 -6.88
N VAL A 292 -4.13 18.47 -7.74
CA VAL A 292 -5.41 19.17 -7.62
C VAL A 292 -6.28 18.82 -8.81
N LEU A 293 -7.50 18.38 -8.53
CA LEU A 293 -8.53 18.13 -9.52
C LEU A 293 -9.63 19.17 -9.37
N LYS A 294 -10.33 19.48 -10.46
CA LYS A 294 -11.55 20.26 -10.44
C LYS A 294 -12.72 19.33 -10.73
N VAL A 295 -13.72 19.36 -9.85
CA VAL A 295 -14.91 18.50 -9.89
C VAL A 295 -16.14 19.39 -9.90
N ASP A 296 -16.82 19.44 -11.03
CA ASP A 296 -17.99 20.28 -11.25
C ASP A 296 -19.24 19.77 -10.51
#